data_AF-A0A645FIB9-F1
#
_entry.id   AF-A0A645FIB9-F1
#
_cell.length_a   1.000
_cell.length_b   1.000
_cell.length_c   1.000
_cell.angle_alpha   90.00
_cell.angle_beta   90.00
_cell.angle_gamma   90.00
#
_symmetry.space_group_name_H-M   'P 1'
#
loop_
_entity.id
_entity.type
_entity.pdbx_description
1 polymer ?
#
loop_
_entity_poly.entity_id
_entity_poly.type
_entity_poly.pdbx_seq_one_letter_code
_entity_poly.pdbx_strand_id
1 'polypeptide(L)'
;MAESSLFLLKGYIRKLQNSVLAQEILKGELLSQNELSEETAPARKKQGIALVEQMKKSHCHSSVDTSAIVALLSAGLTYLMLRSQTTQTYLDIDIRSEAGWNRIERALEKLVYGVFQADSE
;
A
#
# COMPACT_ATOMS: atom_id res chain seq x y z
N MET A 1 -12.60 -13.02 1.85
CA MET A 1 -12.66 -11.65 1.29
C MET A 1 -11.57 -10.76 1.89
N ALA A 2 -11.57 -10.57 3.21
CA ALA A 2 -10.52 -9.81 3.92
C ALA A 2 -9.11 -10.43 3.80
N GLU A 3 -8.96 -11.76 3.96
CA GLU A 3 -7.66 -12.44 3.78
C GLU A 3 -7.06 -12.25 2.39
N SER A 4 -7.87 -12.35 1.33
CA SER A 4 -7.43 -12.13 -0.04
C SER A 4 -6.96 -10.68 -0.25
N SER A 5 -7.65 -9.71 0.35
CA SER A 5 -7.29 -8.29 0.27
C SER A 5 -5.98 -7.99 1.00
N LEU A 6 -5.78 -8.65 2.14
CA LEU A 6 -4.54 -8.60 2.90
C LEU A 6 -3.36 -9.19 2.13
N PHE A 7 -3.56 -10.35 1.50
CA PHE A 7 -2.56 -10.96 0.64
C PHE A 7 -2.14 -10.03 -0.50
N LEU A 8 -3.11 -9.33 -1.12
CA LEU A 8 -2.84 -8.36 -2.19
C LEU A 8 -2.05 -7.15 -1.69
N LEU A 9 -2.45 -6.52 -0.58
CA LEU A 9 -1.77 -5.36 -0.02
C LEU A 9 -0.34 -5.69 0.45
N LYS A 10 -0.18 -6.84 1.14
CA LYS A 10 1.14 -7.33 1.55
C LYS A 10 2.02 -7.65 0.35
N GLY A 11 1.47 -8.35 -0.65
CA GLY A 11 2.19 -8.67 -1.88
C GLY A 11 2.62 -7.41 -2.64
N TYR A 12 1.77 -6.38 -2.67
CA TYR A 12 2.07 -5.08 -3.26
C TYR A 12 3.27 -4.41 -2.56
N ILE A 13 3.21 -4.25 -1.23
CA ILE A 13 4.29 -3.55 -0.51
C ILE A 13 5.61 -4.33 -0.53
N ARG A 14 5.57 -5.66 -0.44
CA ARG A 14 6.78 -6.50 -0.52
C ARG A 14 7.44 -6.39 -1.90
N LYS A 15 6.67 -6.30 -2.98
CA LYS A 15 7.22 -6.06 -4.33
C LYS A 15 7.91 -4.71 -4.43
N LEU A 16 7.35 -3.66 -3.82
CA LEU A 16 7.97 -2.33 -3.81
C LEU A 16 9.24 -2.31 -2.95
N GLN A 17 9.22 -2.92 -1.76
CA GLN A 17 10.39 -3.02 -0.87
C GLN A 17 11.58 -3.73 -1.53
N ASN A 18 11.32 -4.70 -2.40
CA ASN A 18 12.35 -5.47 -3.09
C ASN A 18 12.80 -4.85 -4.43
N SER A 19 12.30 -3.67 -4.80
CA SER A 19 12.63 -3.01 -6.07
C SER A 19 13.20 -1.62 -5.84
N VAL A 20 14.54 -1.52 -5.89
CA VAL A 20 15.26 -0.23 -5.81
C VAL A 20 14.79 0.73 -6.90
N LEU A 21 14.61 0.24 -8.13
CA LEU A 21 14.12 1.03 -9.24
C LEU A 21 12.72 1.61 -8.96
N ALA A 22 11.80 0.80 -8.43
CA ALA A 22 10.46 1.29 -8.09
C ALA A 22 10.51 2.37 -7.00
N GLN A 23 11.39 2.22 -6.02
CA GLN A 23 11.54 3.18 -4.93
C GLN A 23 12.12 4.52 -5.41
N GLU A 24 13.16 4.51 -6.24
CA GLU A 24 13.74 5.74 -6.79
C GLU A 24 12.75 6.51 -7.67
N ILE A 25 11.93 5.79 -8.46
CA ILE A 25 10.88 6.44 -9.26
C ILE A 25 9.82 7.07 -8.35
N LEU A 26 9.30 6.33 -7.36
CA LEU A 26 8.28 6.85 -6.43
C LEU A 26 8.80 8.06 -5.65
N LYS A 27 10.08 8.05 -5.26
CA LYS A 27 10.73 9.20 -4.62
C LYS A 27 10.83 10.39 -5.57
N GLY A 28 11.17 10.16 -6.83
CA GLY A 28 11.19 11.19 -7.87
C GLY A 28 9.82 11.84 -8.07
N GLU A 29 8.74 11.04 -8.13
CA GLU A 29 7.36 11.52 -8.26
C GLU A 29 6.93 12.42 -7.08
N LEU A 30 7.40 12.13 -5.86
CA LEU A 30 7.11 12.96 -4.69
C LEU A 30 7.84 14.31 -4.71
N LEU A 31 8.99 14.39 -5.38
CA LEU A 31 9.83 15.59 -5.40
C LEU A 31 9.56 16.49 -6.62
N SER A 32 9.11 15.92 -7.74
CA SER A 32 8.88 16.64 -8.99
C SER A 32 8.07 15.81 -9.99
N GLN A 33 7.26 16.46 -10.83
CA GLN A 33 6.74 15.85 -12.06
C GLN A 33 7.86 15.84 -13.13
N ASN A 34 8.79 14.89 -13.07
CA ASN A 34 9.88 14.80 -14.05
C ASN A 34 9.61 13.72 -15.11
N GLU A 35 10.10 13.94 -16.33
CA GLU A 35 9.88 13.16 -17.57
C GLU A 35 10.15 11.63 -17.43
N LEU A 36 11.01 11.20 -16.50
CA LEU A 36 11.24 9.79 -16.14
C LEU A 36 9.99 9.08 -15.57
N SER A 37 9.04 9.86 -15.05
CA SER A 37 7.73 9.38 -14.60
C SER A 37 6.87 8.93 -15.79
N GLU A 38 6.94 9.61 -16.94
CA GLU A 38 5.98 9.43 -18.03
C GLU A 38 6.09 8.06 -18.71
N GLU A 39 7.30 7.52 -18.85
CA GLU A 39 7.53 6.25 -19.56
C GLU A 39 7.03 5.03 -18.75
N THR A 40 7.05 5.13 -17.41
CA THR A 40 6.73 4.02 -16.50
C THR A 40 5.46 4.23 -15.67
N ALA A 41 4.91 5.45 -15.63
CA ALA A 41 3.63 5.80 -15.02
C ALA A 41 2.46 4.94 -15.52
N PRO A 42 2.35 4.56 -16.81
CA PRO A 42 1.23 3.73 -17.27
C PRO A 42 1.22 2.34 -16.63
N ALA A 43 2.38 1.69 -16.51
CA ALA A 43 2.50 0.37 -15.90
C ALA A 43 2.24 0.39 -14.38
N ARG A 44 2.72 1.43 -13.68
CA ARG A 44 2.44 1.64 -12.25
C ARG A 44 0.99 1.97 -11.98
N LYS A 45 0.41 2.89 -12.74
CA LYS A 45 -1.02 3.24 -12.67
C LYS A 45 -1.87 2.00 -12.92
N LYS A 46 -1.49 1.15 -13.87
CA LYS A 46 -2.15 -0.14 -14.12
C LYS A 46 -2.05 -1.11 -12.94
N GLN A 47 -0.90 -1.18 -12.25
CA GLN A 47 -0.76 -2.00 -11.04
C GLN A 47 -1.60 -1.48 -9.86
N GLY A 48 -1.58 -0.16 -9.61
CA GLY A 48 -2.42 0.45 -8.58
C GLY A 48 -3.91 0.29 -8.86
N ILE A 49 -4.33 0.49 -10.12
CA ILE A 49 -5.71 0.23 -10.56
C ILE A 49 -6.06 -1.25 -10.41
N ALA A 50 -5.17 -2.18 -10.80
CA ALA A 50 -5.41 -3.61 -10.65
C ALA A 50 -5.62 -4.02 -9.17
N LEU A 51 -4.85 -3.44 -8.25
CA LEU A 51 -5.02 -3.64 -6.81
C LEU A 51 -6.41 -3.17 -6.35
N VAL A 52 -6.82 -1.96 -6.75
CA VAL A 52 -8.15 -1.40 -6.43
C VAL A 52 -9.26 -2.28 -7.01
N GLU A 53 -9.16 -2.68 -8.27
CA GLU A 53 -10.14 -3.53 -8.96
C GLU A 53 -10.28 -4.90 -8.28
N GLN A 54 -9.17 -5.52 -7.87
CA GLN A 54 -9.20 -6.80 -7.16
C GLN A 54 -9.81 -6.68 -5.76
N MET A 55 -9.54 -5.57 -5.05
CA MET A 55 -10.17 -5.32 -3.76
C MET A 55 -11.66 -5.00 -3.87
N LYS A 56 -12.07 -4.23 -4.89
CA LYS A 56 -13.50 -3.99 -5.20
C LYS A 56 -14.24 -5.27 -5.51
N LYS A 57 -13.67 -6.16 -6.32
CA LYS A 57 -14.26 -7.49 -6.59
C LYS A 57 -14.43 -8.33 -5.32
N SER A 58 -13.49 -8.22 -4.39
CA SER A 58 -13.52 -8.98 -3.14
C SER A 58 -14.54 -8.45 -2.13
N HIS A 59 -15.04 -7.21 -2.31
CA HIS A 59 -15.98 -6.55 -1.41
C HIS A 59 -17.09 -5.83 -2.20
N CYS A 60 -17.60 -6.46 -3.26
CA CYS A 60 -18.54 -5.85 -4.20
C CYS A 60 -19.92 -5.51 -3.59
N HIS A 61 -20.18 -5.96 -2.36
CA HIS A 61 -21.41 -5.71 -1.60
C HIS A 61 -21.19 -4.75 -0.42
N SER A 62 -19.99 -4.19 -0.25
CA SER A 62 -19.70 -3.22 0.81
C SER A 62 -20.30 -1.86 0.50
N SER A 63 -20.81 -1.17 1.52
CA SER A 63 -21.23 0.23 1.46
C SER A 63 -20.04 1.20 1.50
N VAL A 64 -18.88 0.75 1.98
CA VAL A 64 -17.66 1.56 2.09
C VAL A 64 -16.97 1.85 0.75
N ASP A 65 -16.40 3.05 0.67
CA ASP A 65 -15.56 3.47 -0.45
C ASP A 65 -14.22 2.71 -0.46
N THR A 66 -14.25 1.53 -1.08
CA THR A 66 -13.08 0.65 -1.23
C THR A 66 -11.93 1.36 -1.95
N SER A 67 -12.21 2.28 -2.88
CA SER A 67 -11.18 3.03 -3.58
C SER A 67 -10.43 3.98 -2.63
N ALA A 68 -11.16 4.73 -1.80
CA ALA A 68 -10.56 5.63 -0.81
C ALA A 68 -9.73 4.85 0.23
N ILE A 69 -10.24 3.71 0.71
CA ILE A 69 -9.53 2.85 1.66
C ILE A 69 -8.22 2.35 1.06
N VAL A 70 -8.25 1.79 -0.15
CA VAL A 70 -7.04 1.29 -0.82
C VAL A 70 -6.05 2.41 -1.08
N ALA A 71 -6.51 3.60 -1.48
CA ALA A 71 -5.66 4.76 -1.67
C ALA A 71 -4.93 5.14 -0.37
N LEU A 72 -5.64 5.21 0.75
CA LEU A 72 -5.07 5.57 2.05
C LEU A 72 -4.06 4.53 2.55
N LEU A 73 -4.42 3.24 2.47
CA LEU A 73 -3.55 2.15 2.92
C LEU A 73 -2.29 2.03 2.06
N SER A 74 -2.43 2.12 0.72
CA SER A 74 -1.28 2.06 -0.20
C SER A 74 -0.36 3.28 -0.06
N ALA A 75 -0.92 4.49 0.11
CA ALA A 75 -0.14 5.69 0.35
C ALA A 75 0.65 5.61 1.67
N GLY A 76 0.01 5.16 2.76
CA GLY A 76 0.66 4.98 4.05
C GLY A 76 1.83 3.98 3.99
N LEU A 77 1.60 2.81 3.39
CA LEU A 77 2.64 1.78 3.22
C LEU A 77 3.80 2.29 2.34
N THR A 78 3.49 2.97 1.23
CA THR A 78 4.50 3.53 0.32
C THR A 78 5.34 4.61 1.02
N TYR A 79 4.69 5.49 1.79
CA TYR A 79 5.38 6.51 2.57
C TYR A 79 6.33 5.88 3.58
N LEU A 80 5.88 4.90 4.37
CA LEU A 80 6.71 4.24 5.38
C LEU A 80 7.92 3.54 4.76
N MET A 81 7.73 2.89 3.61
CA MET A 81 8.82 2.30 2.84
C MET A 81 9.85 3.35 2.43
N LEU A 82 9.43 4.45 1.80
CA LEU A 82 10.34 5.52 1.38
C LEU A 82 11.01 6.21 2.58
N ARG A 83 10.26 6.41 3.67
CA ARG A 83 10.77 6.99 4.90
C ARG A 83 11.84 6.12 5.56
N SER A 84 11.74 4.80 5.42
CA SER A 84 12.73 3.87 5.99
C SER A 84 14.13 4.08 5.42
N GLN A 85 14.26 4.60 4.20
CA GLN A 85 15.57 4.93 3.60
C GLN A 85 16.31 6.04 4.37
N THR A 86 15.57 6.97 4.98
CA THR A 86 16.15 8.17 5.63
C THR A 86 16.01 8.16 7.14
N THR A 87 15.14 7.32 7.72
CA THR A 87 14.95 7.23 9.17
C THR A 87 14.78 5.77 9.58
N GLN A 88 15.36 5.38 10.71
CA GLN A 88 15.15 4.03 11.27
C GLN A 88 13.76 3.87 11.90
N THR A 89 13.30 4.89 12.63
CA THR A 89 12.05 4.83 13.39
C THR A 89 11.00 5.82 12.89
N TYR A 90 9.74 5.42 12.90
CA TYR A 90 8.59 6.31 12.70
C TYR A 90 7.51 5.97 13.73
N LEU A 91 7.09 6.95 14.53
CA LEU A 91 6.12 6.77 15.63
C LEU A 91 6.44 5.54 16.51
N ASP A 92 7.69 5.43 16.96
CA ASP A 92 8.16 4.33 17.83
C ASP A 92 8.11 2.92 17.19
N ILE A 93 8.08 2.87 15.86
CA ILE A 93 8.23 1.63 15.08
C ILE A 93 9.53 1.69 14.30
N ASP A 94 10.40 0.70 14.46
CA ASP A 94 11.56 0.52 13.58
C ASP A 94 11.09 0.05 12.20
N ILE A 95 10.99 1.00 11.26
CA ILE A 95 10.53 0.79 9.89
C ILE A 95 11.61 0.24 8.95
N ARG A 96 12.81 -0.04 9.46
CA ARG A 96 13.85 -0.79 8.74
C ARG A 96 13.88 -2.27 9.12
N SER A 97 13.31 -2.61 10.27
CA SER A 97 13.26 -3.98 10.78
C SER A 97 12.07 -4.78 10.24
N GLU A 98 12.27 -6.09 10.04
CA GLU A 98 11.18 -7.02 9.72
C GLU A 98 10.12 -7.03 10.83
N ALA A 99 10.54 -6.96 12.10
CA ALA A 99 9.64 -6.92 13.25
C ALA A 99 8.70 -5.71 13.22
N GLY A 100 9.21 -4.53 12.85
CA GLY A 100 8.39 -3.33 12.69
C GLY A 100 7.42 -3.42 11.52
N TRP A 101 7.84 -3.98 10.39
CA TRP A 101 6.94 -4.27 9.27
C TRP A 101 5.86 -5.28 9.63
N ASN A 102 6.17 -6.31 10.42
CA ASN A 102 5.18 -7.24 10.93
C ASN A 102 4.15 -6.56 11.86
N ARG A 103 4.56 -5.55 12.64
CA ARG A 103 3.62 -4.72 13.43
C ARG A 103 2.68 -3.91 12.52
N ILE A 104 3.21 -3.29 11.48
CA ILE A 104 2.44 -2.51 10.50
C ILE A 104 1.44 -3.41 9.76
N GLU A 105 1.88 -4.58 9.29
CA GLU A 105 1.02 -5.55 8.61
C GLU A 105 -0.11 -6.05 9.51
N ARG A 106 0.14 -6.30 10.79
CA ARG A 106 -0.91 -6.66 11.76
C ARG A 106 -1.91 -5.54 12.00
N ALA A 107 -1.47 -4.28 12.04
CA ALA A 107 -2.37 -3.14 12.14
C ALA A 107 -3.25 -3.01 10.90
N LEU A 108 -2.66 -3.20 9.71
CA LEU A 108 -3.37 -3.24 8.44
C LEU A 108 -4.45 -4.33 8.43
N GLU A 109 -4.14 -5.52 8.95
CA GLU A 109 -5.12 -6.61 9.10
C GLU A 109 -6.33 -6.14 9.90
N LYS A 110 -6.11 -5.56 11.08
CA LYS A 110 -7.20 -5.07 11.94
C LYS A 110 -8.03 -3.98 11.27
N LEU A 111 -7.41 -3.06 10.53
CA LEU A 111 -8.12 -2.01 9.80
C LEU A 111 -8.99 -2.59 8.68
N VAL A 112 -8.44 -3.48 7.85
CA VAL A 112 -9.18 -4.13 6.76
C VAL A 112 -10.34 -4.96 7.32
N TYR A 113 -10.10 -5.77 8.35
CA TYR A 113 -11.17 -6.54 8.99
C TYR A 113 -12.25 -5.63 9.59
N GLY A 114 -11.88 -4.58 10.33
CA GLY A 114 -12.84 -3.69 10.97
C GLY A 114 -13.73 -2.96 9.96
N VAL A 115 -13.14 -2.49 8.87
CA VAL A 115 -13.87 -1.72 7.85
C VAL A 115 -14.83 -2.59 7.03
N PHE A 116 -14.42 -3.82 6.68
CA PHE A 116 -15.25 -4.69 5.83
C PHE A 116 -16.16 -5.65 6.61
N GLN A 117 -15.90 -5.93 7.90
CA GLN A 117 -16.85 -6.69 8.74
C GLN A 117 -18.00 -5.80 9.25
N ALA A 118 -17.73 -4.55 9.63
CA ALA A 118 -18.77 -3.63 10.12
C ALA A 118 -19.85 -3.30 9.07
N ASP A 119 -19.52 -3.52 7.79
CA ASP A 119 -20.41 -3.33 6.65
C ASP A 119 -21.25 -4.58 6.31
N SER A 120 -20.98 -5.71 6.99
CA SER A 120 -21.64 -7.01 6.77
C SER A 120 -22.80 -7.26 7.74
N GLU A 121 -23.03 -6.36 8.69
CA GLU A 121 -24.14 -6.35 9.67
C GLU A 121 -25.22 -5.35 9.27
#